data_AF-A0A443SWJ7-F1
#
_entry.id   AF-A0A443SWJ7-F1
#
_cell.length_a   1.000
_cell.length_b   1.000
_cell.length_c   1.000
_cell.angle_alpha   90.00
_cell.angle_beta   90.00
_cell.angle_gamma   90.00
#
_symmetry.space_group_name_H-M   'P 1'
#
loop_
_entity.id
_entity.type
_entity.pdbx_description
1 polymer ?
#
loop_
_entity_poly.entity_id
_entity_poly.type
_entity_poly.pdbx_seq_one_letter_code
_entity_poly.pdbx_strand_id
1 'polypeptide(L)'
;MNAVKNGSIKGEVTPGDNLKHKRANIERFLRAVDEYGVPKEKQFAVDDLLLMQNIPRVTTCLFELGRLASKDNNYSGPKLGAMPYEAIDPKTKRRAGMPEGDDIHVAHVDISQLKKMMSIEG
;
A
#
# COMPACT_ATOMS: atom_id res chain seq x y z
N MET A 1 -10.56 -1.59 -3.36
CA MET A 1 -10.99 -1.67 -4.77
C MET A 1 -12.47 -1.52 -4.96
N ASN A 2 -13.34 -2.33 -4.35
CA ASN A 2 -14.80 -2.21 -4.56
C ASN A 2 -15.37 -0.81 -4.26
N ALA A 3 -14.77 -0.07 -3.32
CA ALA A 3 -15.15 1.32 -3.05
C ALA A 3 -14.70 2.33 -4.11
N VAL A 4 -13.67 2.00 -4.91
CA VAL A 4 -13.19 2.86 -6.02
C VAL A 4 -13.95 2.53 -7.29
N LYS A 5 -14.13 1.24 -7.59
CA LYS A 5 -14.89 0.74 -8.73
C LYS A 5 -15.74 -0.45 -8.26
N ASN A 6 -17.05 -0.27 -8.31
CA ASN A 6 -17.99 -1.29 -7.88
C ASN A 6 -17.80 -2.59 -8.67
N GLY A 7 -17.77 -3.72 -7.96
CA GLY A 7 -17.66 -5.04 -8.57
C GLY A 7 -16.26 -5.47 -9.05
N SER A 8 -15.20 -4.68 -8.80
CA SER A 8 -13.83 -5.04 -9.20
C SER A 8 -13.29 -6.30 -8.50
N ILE A 9 -13.70 -6.55 -7.27
CA ILE A 9 -13.42 -7.80 -6.54
C ILE A 9 -14.75 -8.52 -6.37
N LYS A 10 -14.87 -9.67 -7.03
CA LYS A 10 -16.03 -10.57 -6.92
C LYS A 10 -15.92 -11.47 -5.69
N GLY A 11 -17.07 -11.74 -5.07
CA GLY A 11 -17.18 -12.60 -3.89
C GLY A 11 -16.80 -11.90 -2.58
N GLU A 12 -16.89 -12.65 -1.49
CA GLU A 12 -16.60 -12.13 -0.16
C GLU A 12 -15.10 -11.98 0.09
N VAL A 13 -14.75 -10.89 0.79
CA VAL A 13 -13.43 -10.70 1.39
C VAL A 13 -13.46 -11.37 2.75
N THR A 14 -12.81 -12.52 2.88
CA THR A 14 -12.85 -13.31 4.11
C THR A 14 -11.91 -12.69 5.16
N PRO A 15 -12.42 -12.24 6.33
CA PRO A 15 -11.59 -11.74 7.41
C PRO A 15 -10.96 -12.88 8.24
N GLY A 16 -10.07 -12.55 9.19
CA GLY A 16 -9.47 -13.48 10.15
C GLY A 16 -8.00 -13.82 9.89
N ASP A 17 -7.45 -14.77 10.65
CA ASP A 17 -6.00 -15.07 10.69
C ASP A 17 -5.51 -16.18 9.76
N ASN A 18 -6.40 -16.77 8.95
CA ASN A 18 -5.99 -17.78 7.99
C ASN A 18 -5.11 -17.19 6.88
N LEU A 19 -3.86 -17.62 6.80
CA LEU A 19 -2.86 -17.13 5.86
C LEU A 19 -3.29 -17.32 4.39
N LYS A 20 -3.95 -18.44 4.06
CA LYS A 20 -4.44 -18.72 2.70
C LYS A 20 -5.53 -17.73 2.29
N HIS A 21 -6.42 -17.37 3.22
CA HIS A 21 -7.47 -16.38 2.96
C HIS A 21 -6.88 -14.98 2.78
N LYS A 22 -5.94 -14.57 3.65
CA LYS A 22 -5.24 -13.28 3.52
C LYS A 22 -4.53 -13.18 2.16
N ARG A 23 -3.79 -14.22 1.76
CA ARG A 23 -3.14 -14.32 0.45
C ARG A 23 -4.14 -14.18 -0.70
N ALA A 24 -5.22 -14.95 -0.70
CA ALA A 24 -6.23 -14.90 -1.75
C ALA A 24 -6.90 -13.51 -1.87
N ASN A 25 -7.13 -12.83 -0.75
CA ASN A 25 -7.66 -11.46 -0.75
C ASN A 25 -6.67 -10.47 -1.38
N ILE A 26 -5.38 -10.59 -1.07
CA ILE A 26 -4.33 -9.75 -1.66
C ILE A 26 -4.20 -10.01 -3.16
N GLU A 27 -4.20 -11.26 -3.61
CA GLU A 27 -4.15 -11.62 -5.03
C GLU A 27 -5.38 -11.06 -5.80
N ARG A 28 -6.57 -11.12 -5.21
CA ARG A 28 -7.78 -10.49 -5.77
C ARG A 28 -7.63 -8.97 -5.87
N PHE A 29 -7.08 -8.33 -4.85
CA PHE A 29 -6.79 -6.89 -4.88
C PHE A 29 -5.80 -6.54 -6.00
N LEU A 30 -4.69 -7.27 -6.12
CA LEU A 30 -3.64 -7.04 -7.12
C LEU A 30 -4.17 -7.16 -8.56
N ARG A 31 -5.01 -8.16 -8.83
CA ARG A 31 -5.72 -8.27 -10.12
C ARG A 31 -6.64 -7.08 -10.38
N ALA A 32 -7.41 -6.65 -9.37
CA ALA A 32 -8.32 -5.53 -9.53
C ALA A 32 -7.61 -4.19 -9.77
N VAL A 33 -6.45 -3.94 -9.14
CA VAL A 33 -5.65 -2.72 -9.43
C VAL A 33 -4.98 -2.77 -10.81
N ASP A 34 -4.60 -3.97 -11.26
CA ASP A 34 -4.07 -4.19 -12.61
C ASP A 34 -5.11 -3.86 -13.68
N GLU A 35 -6.32 -4.40 -13.54
CA GLU A 35 -7.47 -4.10 -14.40
C GLU A 35 -7.92 -2.62 -14.31
N TYR A 36 -7.64 -1.95 -13.18
CA TYR A 36 -7.90 -0.52 -13.02
C TYR A 36 -6.84 0.35 -13.73
N GLY A 37 -5.68 -0.22 -14.08
CA GLY A 37 -4.62 0.44 -14.85
C GLY A 37 -3.40 0.88 -14.03
N VAL A 38 -3.22 0.38 -12.80
CA VAL A 38 -1.98 0.63 -12.04
C VAL A 38 -0.80 -0.08 -12.72
N PRO A 39 0.30 0.60 -13.09
CA PRO A 39 1.44 -0.04 -13.73
C PRO A 39 2.04 -1.17 -12.91
N LYS A 40 2.44 -2.27 -13.55
CA LYS A 40 3.04 -3.46 -12.88
C LYS A 40 4.24 -3.12 -11.99
N GLU A 41 5.09 -2.21 -12.45
CA GLU A 41 6.26 -1.70 -11.71
C GLU A 41 5.89 -0.98 -10.39
N LYS A 42 4.68 -0.45 -10.29
CA LYS A 42 4.14 0.21 -9.10
C LYS A 42 3.28 -0.72 -8.24
N GLN A 43 3.02 -1.96 -8.68
CA GLN A 43 2.32 -2.97 -7.89
C GLN A 43 3.29 -3.64 -6.90
N PHE A 44 2.76 -4.08 -5.76
CA PHE A 44 3.48 -4.88 -4.76
C PHE A 44 3.23 -6.39 -4.98
N ALA A 45 4.09 -7.23 -4.42
CA ALA A 45 3.93 -8.68 -4.37
C ALA A 45 3.15 -9.10 -3.11
N VAL A 46 2.53 -10.28 -3.12
CA VAL A 46 1.74 -10.77 -1.98
C VAL A 46 2.51 -10.70 -0.66
N ASP A 47 3.78 -11.13 -0.67
CA ASP A 47 4.60 -11.23 0.53
C ASP A 47 5.06 -9.84 1.05
N ASP A 48 5.08 -8.82 0.19
CA ASP A 48 5.36 -7.43 0.59
C ASP A 48 4.40 -6.94 1.67
N LEU A 49 3.13 -7.35 1.57
CA LEU A 49 2.08 -7.03 2.55
C LEU A 49 1.86 -8.17 3.56
N LEU A 50 1.79 -9.42 3.10
CA LEU A 50 1.43 -10.57 3.93
C LEU A 50 2.49 -10.86 5.01
N LEU A 51 3.77 -10.71 4.65
CA LEU A 51 4.92 -10.95 5.53
C LEU A 51 5.63 -9.63 5.90
N MET A 52 5.03 -8.49 5.56
CA MET A 52 5.58 -7.15 5.78
C MET A 52 6.98 -6.95 5.18
N GLN A 53 7.31 -7.62 4.06
CA GLN A 53 8.64 -7.51 3.46
C GLN A 53 8.93 -6.13 2.85
N ASN A 54 7.92 -5.43 2.33
CA ASN A 54 8.12 -4.14 1.68
C ASN A 54 6.85 -3.27 1.73
N ILE A 55 6.58 -2.70 2.90
CA ILE A 55 5.46 -1.77 3.10
C ILE A 55 5.60 -0.48 2.25
N PRO A 56 6.80 0.10 2.03
CA PRO A 56 6.96 1.22 1.11
C PRO A 56 6.38 0.96 -0.28
N ARG A 57 6.58 -0.24 -0.83
CA ARG A 57 6.02 -0.63 -2.13
C ARG A 57 4.50 -0.75 -2.11
N VAL A 58 3.92 -1.25 -1.00
CA VAL A 58 2.47 -1.29 -0.80
C VAL A 58 1.89 0.13 -0.79
N THR A 59 2.49 1.05 -0.03
CA THR A 59 2.03 2.44 0.04
C THR A 59 2.15 3.15 -1.31
N THR A 60 3.26 2.91 -2.04
CA THR A 60 3.47 3.41 -3.40
C THR A 60 2.35 3.00 -4.35
N CYS A 61 1.96 1.72 -4.30
CA CYS A 61 0.85 1.20 -5.10
C CYS A 61 -0.48 1.91 -4.79
N LEU A 62 -0.77 2.16 -3.51
CA LEU A 62 -2.00 2.83 -3.07
C LEU A 62 -2.06 4.30 -3.54
N PHE A 63 -0.93 5.02 -3.49
CA PHE A 63 -0.87 6.39 -4.01
C PHE A 63 -1.07 6.43 -5.52
N GLU A 64 -0.49 5.49 -6.27
CA GLU A 64 -0.70 5.45 -7.72
C GLU A 64 -2.14 5.10 -8.09
N LEU A 65 -2.76 4.16 -7.38
CA LEU A 65 -4.19 3.89 -7.47
C LEU A 65 -5.01 5.17 -7.19
N GLY A 66 -4.69 5.90 -6.11
CA GLY A 66 -5.35 7.15 -5.75
C GLY A 66 -5.22 8.24 -6.82
N ARG A 67 -4.04 8.35 -7.43
CA ARG A 67 -3.79 9.28 -8.55
C ARG A 67 -4.64 8.91 -9.76
N LEU A 68 -4.74 7.64 -10.13
CA LEU A 68 -5.60 7.19 -11.22
C LEU A 68 -7.07 7.45 -10.92
N ALA A 69 -7.52 7.10 -9.71
CA ALA A 69 -8.89 7.34 -9.28
C ALA A 69 -9.25 8.83 -9.29
N SER A 70 -8.32 9.73 -8.94
CA SER A 70 -8.56 11.18 -8.99
C SER A 70 -8.84 11.75 -10.39
N LYS A 71 -8.47 11.01 -11.43
CA LYS A 71 -8.67 11.32 -12.86
C LYS A 71 -9.86 10.57 -13.46
N ASP A 72 -10.42 9.60 -12.75
CA ASP A 72 -11.57 8.83 -13.18
C ASP A 72 -12.85 9.62 -12.88
N ASN A 73 -13.61 9.98 -13.92
CA ASN A 73 -14.85 10.74 -13.78
C ASN A 73 -15.94 9.97 -13.01
N ASN A 74 -15.82 8.64 -12.90
CA ASN A 74 -16.78 7.81 -12.16
C ASN A 74 -16.45 7.71 -10.68
N TYR A 75 -15.28 8.22 -10.24
CA TYR A 75 -14.88 8.20 -8.86
C TYR A 75 -15.26 9.51 -8.16
N SER A 76 -16.18 9.44 -7.19
CA SER A 76 -16.66 10.58 -6.40
C SER A 76 -16.08 10.65 -4.99
N GLY A 77 -15.10 9.78 -4.67
CA GLY A 77 -14.50 9.71 -3.34
C GLY A 77 -13.40 10.76 -3.10
N PRO A 78 -12.87 10.82 -1.86
CA PRO A 78 -11.80 11.75 -1.50
C PRO A 78 -10.51 11.47 -2.28
N LYS A 79 -9.76 12.52 -2.59
CA LYS A 79 -8.49 12.42 -3.33
C LYS A 79 -7.33 12.32 -2.35
N LEU A 80 -6.46 11.32 -2.56
CA LEU A 80 -5.27 11.07 -1.74
C LEU A 80 -4.18 12.16 -1.87
N GLY A 81 -4.26 13.02 -2.89
CA GLY A 81 -3.26 14.05 -3.16
C GLY A 81 -2.00 13.51 -3.84
N ALA A 82 -0.96 14.33 -3.90
CA ALA A 82 0.34 13.89 -4.38
C ALA A 82 0.97 12.94 -3.35
N MET A 83 1.68 11.93 -3.85
CA MET A 83 2.55 11.12 -2.99
C MET A 83 3.54 12.07 -2.30
N PRO A 84 3.70 11.99 -0.96
CA PRO A 84 4.72 12.78 -0.28
C PRO A 84 6.08 12.34 -0.79
N TYR A 85 6.72 13.20 -1.57
CA TYR A 85 8.11 13.07 -1.98
C TYR A 85 8.91 14.05 -1.12
N GLU A 86 9.51 13.57 -0.05
CA GLU A 86 10.62 14.29 0.54
C GLU A 86 11.89 13.80 -0.15
N ALA A 87 12.48 14.66 -0.99
CA ALA A 87 13.89 14.53 -1.27
C ALA A 87 14.60 14.64 0.08
N ILE A 88 15.25 13.56 0.50
CA ILE A 88 16.06 13.57 1.71
C ILE A 88 17.13 14.65 1.48
N ASP A 89 17.13 15.70 2.30
CA ASP A 89 18.28 16.60 2.32
C ASP A 89 19.48 15.71 2.68
N PRO A 90 20.54 15.62 1.84
CA PRO A 90 21.71 14.80 2.14
C PRO A 90 22.38 15.19 3.48
N LYS A 91 22.01 16.34 4.07
CA LYS A 91 22.43 16.81 5.41
C LYS A 91 21.56 16.30 6.56
N THR A 92 20.35 15.79 6.31
CA THR A 92 19.54 15.15 7.35
C THR A 92 20.23 13.86 7.78
N LYS A 93 20.75 13.85 9.00
CA LYS A 93 21.51 12.71 9.56
C LYS A 93 20.71 11.42 9.39
N ARG A 94 21.35 10.42 8.76
CA ARG A 94 20.88 9.03 8.65
C ARG A 94 20.25 8.60 9.96
N ARG A 95 18.99 8.15 9.95
CA ARG A 95 18.38 7.55 11.13
C ARG A 95 19.09 6.22 11.37
N ALA A 96 19.81 6.10 12.48
CA ALA A 96 20.54 4.88 12.81
C ALA A 96 19.55 3.70 12.88
N GLY A 97 19.85 2.61 12.16
CA GLY A 97 19.08 1.35 12.22
C GLY A 97 18.19 1.02 11.02
N MET A 98 18.23 1.78 9.92
CA MET A 98 17.49 1.45 8.69
C MET A 98 18.41 0.76 7.66
N PRO A 99 17.97 -0.34 7.01
CA PRO A 99 18.71 -0.98 5.92
C PRO A 99 18.97 -0.02 4.76
N GLU A 100 20.12 -0.18 4.11
CA GLU A 100 20.53 0.62 2.96
C GLU A 100 19.50 0.44 1.82
N GLY A 101 18.85 1.52 1.39
CA GLY A 101 17.80 1.46 0.35
C GLY A 101 16.36 1.48 0.88
N ASP A 102 16.14 1.37 2.20
CA ASP A 102 14.82 1.62 2.81
C ASP A 102 14.65 3.11 3.20
N ASP A 103 15.76 3.83 3.33
CA ASP A 103 15.84 5.27 3.61
C ASP A 103 15.39 6.13 2.44
N ILE A 104 15.46 5.64 1.22
CA ILE A 104 15.03 6.33 -0.01
C ILE A 104 13.51 6.37 -0.21
N HIS A 105 12.71 5.53 0.46
CA HIS A 105 11.26 5.40 0.21
C HIS A 105 10.41 5.49 1.49
N VAL A 106 10.76 6.44 2.38
CA VAL A 106 10.02 6.62 3.64
C VAL A 106 8.65 7.26 3.38
N ALA A 107 7.64 6.44 3.12
CA ALA A 107 6.28 6.84 3.47
C ALA A 107 6.28 7.12 4.97
N HIS A 108 5.91 8.33 5.39
CA HIS A 108 5.78 8.70 6.80
C HIS A 108 4.64 7.90 7.45
N VAL A 109 4.91 6.63 7.73
CA VAL A 109 4.07 5.75 8.53
C VAL A 109 4.78 5.62 9.87
N ASP A 110 4.18 6.17 10.93
CA ASP A 110 4.68 5.94 12.27
C ASP A 110 4.46 4.48 12.65
N ILE A 111 5.49 3.67 12.46
CA ILE A 111 5.48 2.24 12.74
C ILE A 111 5.20 1.98 14.23
N SER A 112 5.56 2.90 15.13
CA SER A 112 5.27 2.81 16.57
C SER A 112 3.77 2.89 16.81
N GLN A 113 3.11 3.85 16.13
CA GLN A 113 1.66 3.99 16.18
C GLN A 113 0.95 2.80 15.53
N LEU A 114 1.49 2.26 14.42
CA LEU A 114 0.95 1.09 13.74
C LEU A 114 1.04 -0.18 14.61
N LYS A 115 2.19 -0.41 15.26
CA LYS A 115 2.40 -1.53 16.19
C LYS A 115 1.44 -1.47 17.38
N LYS A 116 1.26 -0.27 17.94
CA LYS A 116 0.30 0.00 19.01
C LYS A 116 -1.15 -0.26 18.56
N MET A 117 -1.51 0.15 17.35
CA MET A 117 -2.83 -0.12 16.76
C MET A 117 -3.07 -1.61 16.48
N MET A 118 -2.01 -2.36 16.16
CA MET A 118 -2.10 -3.80 15.86
C MET A 118 -1.92 -4.71 17.07
N SER A 119 -1.79 -4.15 18.30
CA SER A 119 -1.54 -4.91 19.54
C SER A 119 -0.32 -5.86 19.43
N ILE A 120 0.68 -5.48 18.63
CA ILE A 120 1.96 -6.20 18.55
C ILE A 120 2.90 -5.51 19.52
N GLU A 121 2.65 -5.70 20.82
CA GLU A 121 3.59 -5.30 21.86
C GLU A 121 4.39 -6.52 22.30
N GLY A 122 5.71 -6.44 22.07
CA GLY A 122 6.75 -7.18 22.78
C GLY A 122 7.77 -6.17 23.26
#